data_AF-A0A0X3XWX2-F1
#
_entry.id   AF-A0A0X3XWX2-F1
#
_cell.length_a   1.000
_cell.length_b   1.000
_cell.length_c   1.000
_cell.angle_alpha   90.00
_cell.angle_beta   90.00
_cell.angle_gamma   90.00
#
_symmetry.space_group_name_H-M   'P 1'
#
loop_
_entity.id
_entity.type
_entity.pdbx_description
1 polymer ?
#
loop_
_entity_poly.entity_id
_entity_poly.type
_entity_poly.pdbx_seq_one_letter_code
_entity_poly.pdbx_strand_id
1 'polypeptide(L)'
;MNRISKRLSLCLAALALTVGGVIAAPTAGAASAADCAVRVSDSRLWCENGAPAILRQGAYHEAPITGQLLSTYSWFDCWTSGGLHGGNNTTWYHTFGDWIAPGYDGWGYVPADWVYTTGSFDADPSAHGLRHC
;
A
#
# COMPACT_ATOMS: atom_id res chain seq x y z
N MET A 1 -16.02 38.67 -14.86
CA MET A 1 -16.70 39.94 -14.51
C MET A 1 -17.93 39.62 -13.65
N ASN A 2 -18.18 40.41 -12.60
CA ASN A 2 -19.33 40.47 -11.65
C ASN A 2 -19.47 39.31 -10.63
N ARG A 3 -19.13 39.46 -9.33
CA ARG A 3 -19.67 40.25 -8.19
C ARG A 3 -20.84 39.59 -7.42
N ILE A 4 -20.52 39.14 -6.20
CA ILE A 4 -21.21 39.30 -4.90
C ILE A 4 -22.52 38.53 -4.65
N SER A 5 -22.56 37.79 -3.54
CA SER A 5 -23.65 37.86 -2.54
C SER A 5 -23.19 37.35 -1.17
N LYS A 6 -23.16 38.26 -0.19
CA LYS A 6 -22.82 38.08 1.22
C LYS A 6 -23.89 37.26 1.94
N ARG A 7 -23.51 36.38 2.87
CA ARG A 7 -24.31 36.10 4.07
C ARG A 7 -23.40 36.12 5.30
N LEU A 8 -23.52 37.24 6.03
CA LEU A 8 -23.18 37.36 7.44
C LEU A 8 -23.95 36.28 8.22
N SER A 9 -23.25 35.51 9.06
CA SER A 9 -23.81 35.03 10.31
C SER A 9 -22.75 35.20 11.39
N LEU A 10 -23.01 36.18 12.25
CA LEU A 10 -22.28 36.49 13.47
C LEU A 10 -22.96 35.79 14.65
N CYS A 11 -22.23 35.70 15.77
CA CYS A 11 -22.63 35.28 17.12
C CYS A 11 -22.54 33.76 17.38
N LEU A 12 -21.99 33.25 18.48
CA LEU A 12 -21.64 33.84 19.78
C LEU A 12 -20.24 33.40 20.22
N ALA A 13 -19.50 34.33 20.83
CA ALA A 13 -18.37 34.01 21.70
C ALA A 13 -18.91 33.48 23.04
N ALA A 14 -18.48 32.28 23.44
CA ALA A 14 -18.62 31.81 24.80
C ALA A 14 -17.23 31.84 25.45
N LEU A 15 -17.00 32.86 26.28
CA LEU A 15 -15.83 32.97 27.13
C LEU A 15 -16.10 32.13 28.39
N ALA A 16 -15.54 30.91 28.46
CA ALA A 16 -15.52 30.11 29.67
C ALA A 16 -14.11 30.14 30.26
N LEU A 17 -13.96 30.86 31.38
CA LEU A 17 -12.74 30.90 32.17
C LEU A 17 -12.77 29.72 33.14
N THR A 18 -12.03 28.66 32.84
CA THR A 18 -11.79 27.55 33.78
C THR A 18 -10.29 27.42 34.05
N VAL A 19 -9.91 27.71 35.29
CA VAL A 19 -8.59 27.42 35.87
C VAL A 19 -8.51 25.90 36.11
N GLY A 20 -7.46 25.25 35.60
CA GLY A 20 -7.06 23.91 36.08
C GLY A 20 -6.61 22.94 35.00
N GLY A 21 -5.31 22.65 34.98
CA GLY A 21 -4.73 21.41 34.43
C GLY A 21 -4.60 21.34 32.91
N VAL A 22 -3.44 21.75 32.38
CA VAL A 22 -2.99 21.26 31.06
C VAL A 22 -2.63 19.78 31.18
N ILE A 23 -3.61 18.89 31.06
CA ILE A 23 -3.34 17.50 30.75
C ILE A 23 -2.92 17.50 29.29
N ALA A 24 -1.61 17.45 29.03
CA ALA A 24 -1.10 17.21 27.69
C ALA A 24 -1.68 15.88 27.22
N ALA A 25 -2.59 15.93 26.24
CA ALA A 25 -3.05 14.73 25.56
C ALA A 25 -1.80 14.03 25.00
N PRO A 26 -1.66 12.70 25.15
CA PRO A 26 -0.61 11.99 24.45
C PRO A 26 -0.85 12.27 22.96
N THR A 27 0.09 12.98 22.34
CA THR A 27 0.18 13.00 20.88
C THR A 27 0.41 11.55 20.50
N ALA A 28 -0.64 10.87 20.03
CA ALA A 28 -0.50 9.59 19.38
C ALA A 28 0.57 9.81 18.30
N GLY A 29 1.75 9.22 18.50
CA GLY A 29 2.80 9.25 17.48
C GLY A 29 2.15 8.76 16.21
N ALA A 30 2.18 9.58 15.16
CA ALA A 30 1.79 9.12 13.84
C ALA A 30 2.60 7.84 13.60
N ALA A 31 1.90 6.70 13.48
CA ALA A 31 2.54 5.50 13.01
C ALA A 31 3.21 5.89 11.70
N SER A 32 4.53 5.75 11.62
CA SER A 32 5.23 5.88 10.35
C SER A 32 4.49 4.98 9.37
N ALA A 33 3.92 5.56 8.31
CA ALA A 33 3.61 4.76 7.13
C ALA A 33 4.88 3.97 6.83
N ALA A 34 4.76 2.65 6.76
CA ALA A 34 5.95 1.84 6.60
C ALA A 34 6.38 1.99 5.14
N ASP A 35 7.42 2.80 4.91
CA ASP A 35 7.98 2.99 3.57
C ASP A 35 8.32 1.65 2.94
N CYS A 36 7.99 1.51 1.66
CA CYS A 36 8.30 0.31 0.90
C CYS A 36 9.81 0.18 0.71
N ALA A 37 10.39 -0.92 1.21
CA ALA A 37 11.83 -1.13 1.16
C ALA A 37 12.19 -2.62 1.11
N VAL A 38 13.27 -2.93 0.39
CA VAL A 38 13.91 -4.24 0.47
C VAL A 38 14.72 -4.32 1.75
N ARG A 39 14.40 -5.29 2.60
CA ARG A 39 15.11 -5.48 3.87
C ARG A 39 16.37 -6.29 3.65
N VAL A 40 17.49 -5.80 4.15
CA VAL A 40 18.79 -6.50 4.09
C VAL A 40 18.81 -7.82 4.86
N SER A 41 17.89 -8.04 5.81
CA SER A 41 17.85 -9.24 6.64
C SER A 41 17.32 -10.48 5.94
N ASP A 42 16.39 -10.31 5.00
CA ASP A 42 15.71 -11.42 4.29
C ASP A 42 15.68 -11.23 2.77
N SER A 43 16.20 -10.11 2.26
CA SER A 43 16.21 -9.74 0.85
C SER A 43 14.81 -9.68 0.22
N ARG A 44 13.78 -9.38 1.04
CA ARG A 44 12.39 -9.24 0.59
C ARG A 44 11.98 -7.78 0.58
N LEU A 45 11.15 -7.40 -0.39
CA LEU A 45 10.41 -6.15 -0.35
C LEU A 45 9.35 -6.27 0.73
N TRP A 46 9.31 -5.33 1.66
CA TRP A 46 8.20 -5.15 2.59
C TRP A 46 7.51 -3.83 2.28
N CYS A 47 6.20 -3.86 2.05
CA CYS A 47 5.47 -2.71 1.52
C CYS A 47 3.99 -2.79 1.91
N GLU A 48 3.35 -1.62 1.97
CA GLU A 48 1.89 -1.56 2.06
C GLU A 48 1.24 -2.05 0.76
N ASN A 49 0.06 -2.65 0.87
CA ASN A 49 -0.69 -3.18 -0.26
C ASN A 49 -2.19 -3.06 -0.04
N GLY A 50 -2.96 -3.12 -1.14
CA GLY A 50 -4.42 -3.22 -1.06
C GLY A 50 -4.84 -4.53 -0.38
N ALA A 51 -5.97 -4.51 0.34
CA ALA A 51 -6.53 -5.69 0.99
C ALA A 51 -8.06 -5.76 0.77
N PRO A 52 -8.60 -6.85 0.19
CA PRO A 52 -7.86 -8.02 -0.31
C PRO A 52 -7.13 -7.72 -1.63
N ALA A 53 -5.89 -8.19 -1.79
CA ALA A 53 -5.21 -8.24 -3.08
C ALA A 53 -5.20 -9.68 -3.63
N ILE A 54 -5.48 -9.83 -4.93
CA ILE A 54 -5.56 -11.14 -5.59
C ILE A 54 -4.17 -11.63 -5.99
N LEU A 55 -3.79 -12.83 -5.56
CA LEU A 55 -2.60 -13.53 -6.07
C LEU A 55 -2.96 -14.33 -7.32
N ARG A 56 -2.10 -14.24 -8.32
CA ARG A 56 -2.25 -14.94 -9.59
C ARG A 56 -1.10 -15.90 -9.85
N GLN A 57 -1.39 -17.06 -10.45
CA GLN A 57 -0.37 -18.07 -10.73
C GLN A 57 0.73 -17.56 -11.67
N GLY A 58 0.39 -16.63 -12.57
CA GLY A 58 1.32 -15.93 -13.44
C GLY A 58 1.12 -14.42 -13.37
N ALA A 59 2.12 -13.68 -13.79
CA ALA A 59 2.14 -12.21 -13.80
C ALA A 59 1.26 -11.61 -14.92
N TYR A 60 -0.03 -11.94 -14.96
CA TYR A 60 -1.01 -11.38 -15.90
C TYR A 60 -2.45 -11.58 -15.37
N HIS A 61 -3.40 -10.74 -15.79
CA HIS A 61 -4.74 -10.67 -15.20
C HIS A 61 -5.64 -11.89 -15.46
N GLU A 62 -5.39 -12.67 -16.51
CA GLU A 62 -6.16 -13.86 -16.86
C GLU A 62 -5.65 -15.12 -16.15
N ALA A 63 -4.50 -15.04 -15.48
CA ALA A 63 -3.93 -16.18 -14.77
C ALA A 63 -4.85 -16.64 -13.63
N PRO A 64 -4.89 -17.96 -13.35
CA PRO A 64 -5.68 -18.50 -12.25
C PRO A 64 -5.36 -17.82 -10.91
N ILE A 65 -6.38 -17.68 -10.07
CA ILE A 65 -6.25 -17.11 -8.72
C ILE A 65 -5.75 -18.20 -7.78
N THR A 66 -4.60 -17.97 -7.16
CA THR A 66 -3.96 -18.93 -6.24
C THR A 66 -4.21 -18.60 -4.77
N GLY A 67 -4.57 -17.36 -4.47
CA GLY A 67 -4.79 -16.90 -3.11
C GLY A 67 -5.11 -15.42 -3.02
N GLN A 68 -5.07 -14.89 -1.81
CA GLN A 68 -5.27 -13.46 -1.52
C GLN A 68 -4.32 -12.99 -0.41
N LEU A 69 -3.84 -11.75 -0.51
CA LEU A 69 -3.34 -11.00 0.64
C LEU A 69 -4.53 -10.37 1.36
N LEU A 70 -4.68 -10.67 2.65
CA LEU A 70 -5.67 -10.06 3.54
C LEU A 70 -5.04 -8.96 4.42
N SER A 71 -3.71 -9.03 4.58
CA SER A 71 -2.89 -8.03 5.25
C SER A 71 -2.69 -6.81 4.36
N THR A 72 -2.64 -5.62 4.97
CA THR A 72 -2.33 -4.35 4.26
C THR A 72 -0.83 -4.03 4.23
N TYR A 73 0.00 -4.87 4.84
CA TYR A 73 1.45 -4.78 4.82
C TYR A 73 2.03 -6.18 4.69
N SER A 74 2.68 -6.45 3.57
CA SER A 74 3.09 -7.79 3.15
C SER A 74 4.54 -7.79 2.70
N TRP A 75 5.12 -8.99 2.58
CA TRP A 75 6.44 -9.17 1.99
C TRP A 75 6.32 -9.77 0.59
N PHE A 76 7.31 -9.49 -0.26
CA PHE A 76 7.41 -10.00 -1.62
C PHE A 76 8.85 -10.46 -1.86
N ASP A 77 9.02 -11.69 -2.37
CA ASP A 77 10.34 -12.32 -2.44
C ASP A 77 11.08 -12.08 -3.76
N CYS A 78 10.37 -11.74 -4.82
CA CYS A 78 10.95 -11.31 -6.08
C CYS A 78 9.95 -10.51 -6.92
N TRP A 79 10.44 -9.98 -8.04
CA TRP A 79 9.63 -9.30 -9.04
C TRP A 79 9.84 -9.92 -10.43
N THR A 80 8.88 -9.73 -11.33
CA THR A 80 9.04 -10.08 -12.74
C THR A 80 8.29 -9.09 -13.63
N SER A 81 8.62 -9.10 -14.93
CA SER A 81 7.81 -8.41 -15.93
C SER A 81 6.62 -9.28 -16.34
N GLY A 82 5.46 -8.67 -16.54
CA GLY A 82 4.21 -9.34 -16.84
C GLY A 82 3.25 -8.55 -17.74
N GLY A 83 1.97 -8.87 -17.64
CA GLY A 83 0.90 -8.15 -18.33
C GLY A 83 0.78 -6.70 -17.84
N LEU A 84 0.37 -5.80 -18.73
CA LEU A 84 0.03 -4.42 -18.38
C LEU A 84 -1.13 -4.39 -17.38
N HIS A 85 -1.04 -3.53 -16.38
CA HIS A 85 -2.04 -3.38 -15.33
C HIS A 85 -2.31 -1.89 -15.02
N GLY A 86 -3.14 -1.62 -14.01
CA GLY A 86 -3.65 -0.27 -13.69
C GLY A 86 -2.57 0.77 -13.35
N GLY A 87 -1.35 0.31 -13.05
CA GLY A 87 -0.19 1.16 -12.74
C GLY A 87 0.53 1.69 -13.98
N ASN A 88 0.06 1.35 -15.19
CA ASN A 88 0.69 1.72 -16.47
C ASN A 88 2.17 1.31 -16.55
N ASN A 89 2.50 0.19 -15.94
CA ASN A 89 3.77 -0.53 -16.05
C ASN A 89 3.49 -2.04 -16.14
N THR A 90 4.54 -2.85 -16.17
CA THR A 90 4.44 -4.32 -16.30
C THR A 90 5.07 -5.04 -15.12
N THR A 91 5.24 -4.39 -13.97
CA THR A 91 5.94 -4.96 -12.81
C THR A 91 4.97 -5.72 -11.93
N TRP A 92 5.32 -6.97 -11.60
CA TRP A 92 4.53 -7.83 -10.73
C TRP A 92 5.40 -8.37 -9.60
N TYR A 93 4.86 -8.42 -8.39
CA TYR A 93 5.55 -8.88 -7.19
C TYR A 93 5.05 -10.24 -6.75
N HIS A 94 5.99 -11.17 -6.51
CA HIS A 94 5.71 -12.53 -6.09
C HIS A 94 5.67 -12.63 -4.56
N THR A 95 4.70 -13.37 -4.02
CA THR A 95 4.48 -13.50 -2.58
C THR A 95 3.67 -14.76 -2.25
N PHE A 96 3.49 -15.02 -0.96
CA PHE A 96 2.64 -16.07 -0.40
C PHE A 96 1.36 -15.48 0.20
N GLY A 97 0.21 -16.06 -0.12
CA GLY A 97 -1.09 -15.54 0.31
C GLY A 97 -1.40 -15.79 1.78
N ASP A 98 -2.16 -14.87 2.39
CA ASP A 98 -2.76 -15.07 3.72
C ASP A 98 -3.91 -16.08 3.66
N TRP A 99 -4.63 -16.10 2.53
CA TRP A 99 -5.62 -17.10 2.19
C TRP A 99 -5.21 -17.83 0.90
N ILE A 100 -5.35 -19.15 0.91
CA ILE A 100 -4.95 -20.04 -0.18
C ILE A 100 -6.19 -20.61 -0.86
N ALA A 101 -6.27 -20.48 -2.18
CA ALA A 101 -7.35 -21.08 -2.95
C ALA A 101 -7.25 -22.61 -2.92
N PRO A 102 -8.38 -23.35 -2.81
CA PRO A 102 -8.35 -24.80 -2.83
C PRO A 102 -7.64 -25.36 -4.06
N GLY A 103 -6.67 -26.26 -3.86
CA GLY A 103 -5.90 -26.89 -4.93
C GLY A 103 -4.64 -26.13 -5.39
N TYR A 104 -4.29 -25.02 -4.74
CA TYR A 104 -3.07 -24.25 -5.00
C TYR A 104 -2.10 -24.29 -3.81
N ASP A 105 -0.85 -23.92 -4.06
CA ASP A 105 0.24 -23.91 -3.06
C ASP A 105 0.35 -22.60 -2.27
N GLY A 106 -0.44 -21.59 -2.63
CA GLY A 106 -0.48 -20.27 -1.99
C GLY A 106 0.49 -19.23 -2.56
N TRP A 107 1.36 -19.61 -3.50
CA TRP A 107 2.27 -18.68 -4.17
C TRP A 107 1.61 -18.00 -5.37
N GLY A 108 2.00 -16.76 -5.65
CA GLY A 108 1.54 -16.06 -6.82
C GLY A 108 2.01 -14.61 -6.90
N TYR A 109 1.52 -13.93 -7.93
CA TYR A 109 1.90 -12.59 -8.32
C TYR A 109 0.77 -11.60 -8.06
N VAL A 110 1.15 -10.41 -7.61
CA VAL A 110 0.30 -9.24 -7.42
C VAL A 110 0.84 -8.12 -8.33
N PRO A 111 0.00 -7.42 -9.12
CA PRO A 111 0.47 -6.34 -9.97
C PRO A 111 0.90 -5.14 -9.12
N ALA A 112 1.88 -4.37 -9.60
CA ALA A 112 2.46 -3.28 -8.81
C ALA A 112 1.45 -2.17 -8.43
N ASP A 113 0.33 -1.98 -9.13
CA ASP A 113 -0.70 -1.01 -8.69
C ASP A 113 -1.42 -1.39 -7.40
N TRP A 114 -1.25 -2.63 -6.93
CA TRP A 114 -1.77 -3.12 -5.66
C TRP A 114 -0.72 -3.19 -4.56
N VAL A 115 0.55 -2.93 -4.87
CA VAL A 115 1.68 -2.90 -3.94
C VAL A 115 2.20 -1.46 -3.97
N TYR A 116 2.05 -0.70 -2.88
CA TYR A 116 2.19 0.76 -2.91
C TYR A 116 3.66 1.26 -2.97
N THR A 117 4.46 0.65 -3.84
CA THR A 117 5.76 1.10 -4.29
C THR A 117 5.66 2.40 -5.09
N THR A 118 6.79 3.09 -5.24
CA THR A 118 6.87 4.27 -6.10
C THR A 118 7.08 3.86 -7.56
N GLY A 119 6.68 4.72 -8.50
CA GLY A 119 6.94 4.45 -9.93
C GLY A 119 8.43 4.31 -10.28
N SER A 120 9.34 4.94 -9.53
CA SER A 120 10.78 4.72 -9.70
C SER A 120 11.22 3.34 -9.23
N PHE A 121 10.61 2.82 -8.17
CA PHE A 121 10.86 1.47 -7.70
C PHE A 121 10.35 0.46 -8.71
N ASP A 122 9.12 0.63 -9.21
CA ASP A 122 8.52 -0.28 -10.21
C ASP A 122 9.31 -0.32 -11.53
N ALA A 123 9.98 0.77 -11.89
CA ALA A 123 10.77 0.84 -13.12
C ALA A 123 12.05 -0.03 -13.06
N ASP A 124 12.63 -0.22 -11.88
CA ASP A 124 13.80 -1.08 -11.68
C ASP A 124 13.89 -1.58 -10.22
N PRO A 125 13.09 -2.60 -9.81
CA PRO A 125 13.14 -3.10 -8.45
C PRO A 125 14.50 -3.72 -8.08
N SER A 126 15.25 -4.18 -9.08
CA SER A 126 16.60 -4.72 -8.90
C SER A 126 17.61 -3.66 -8.46
N ALA A 127 17.48 -2.41 -8.92
CA ALA A 127 18.29 -1.29 -8.41
C ALA A 127 18.07 -1.03 -6.91
N HIS A 128 16.94 -1.46 -6.37
CA HIS A 128 16.61 -1.39 -4.94
C HIS A 128 16.94 -2.68 -4.17
N GLY A 129 17.56 -3.66 -4.83
CA GLY A 129 18.00 -4.92 -4.23
C GLY A 129 16.97 -6.04 -4.24
N LEU A 130 15.80 -5.86 -4.85
CA LEU A 130 14.82 -6.95 -5.00
C LEU A 130 15.24 -7.85 -6.16
N ARG A 131 15.40 -9.15 -5.91
CA ARG A 131 15.78 -10.10 -6.96
C ARG A 131 14.68 -10.23 -8.02
N HIS A 132 15.07 -10.47 -9.26
CA HIS A 132 14.15 -10.91 -10.32
C HIS A 132 13.78 -12.38 -10.11
N CYS A 133 12.52 -12.74 -10.40
CA CYS A 133 12.07 -14.11 -10.61
C CYS A 133 12.48 -14.52 -12.04
#